data_AF-A0A7J2L5R5-F1
#
_entry.id   AF-A0A7J2L5R5-F1
#
_cell.length_a   1.000
_cell.length_b   1.000
_cell.length_c   1.000
_cell.angle_alpha   90.00
_cell.angle_beta   90.00
_cell.angle_gamma   90.00
#
_symmetry.space_group_name_H-M   'P 1'
#
loop_
_entity.id
_entity.type
_entity.pdbx_description
1 polymer ?
#
loop_
_entity_poly.entity_id
_entity_poly.type
_entity_poly.pdbx_seq_one_letter_code
_entity_poly.pdbx_strand_id
1 'polypeptide(L)' 'MIDYLKIPEIRLKILKKDEELRKKIERETGTKISINEDLKIEGESFNIYQAKQILRAFGRGFNVED' A
#
# COMPACT_ATOMS: atom_id res chain seq x y z
N MET A 1 -3.21 -2.81 -14.63
CA MET A 1 -2.05 -3.69 -14.32
C MET A 1 -2.14 -4.17 -12.89
N ILE A 2 -1.44 -5.25 -12.55
CA ILE A 2 -1.37 -5.81 -11.19
C ILE A 2 0.10 -6.00 -10.83
N ASP A 3 0.46 -5.65 -9.60
CA ASP A 3 1.78 -5.87 -9.03
C ASP A 3 1.65 -6.27 -7.54
N TYR A 4 2.69 -6.86 -6.99
CA TYR A 4 2.75 -7.35 -5.63
C TYR A 4 3.90 -6.70 -4.85
N LEU A 5 3.66 -6.44 -3.56
CA LEU A 5 4.67 -5.89 -2.66
C LEU A 5 4.63 -6.59 -1.32
N LYS A 6 5.79 -7.09 -0.90
CA LYS A 6 6.02 -7.63 0.43
C LYS A 6 6.50 -6.54 1.38
N ILE A 7 5.87 -6.47 2.55
CA ILE A 7 6.26 -5.60 3.67
C ILE A 7 6.28 -6.41 4.96
N PRO A 8 6.93 -5.94 6.04
CA PRO A 8 6.93 -6.65 7.32
C PRO A 8 5.50 -6.92 7.83
N GLU A 9 5.30 -8.11 8.42
CA GLU A 9 3.97 -8.57 8.85
C GLU A 9 3.30 -7.61 9.86
N ILE A 10 4.09 -6.97 10.73
CA ILE A 10 3.62 -5.97 11.69
C ILE A 10 2.97 -4.79 10.94
N ARG A 11 3.56 -4.33 9.84
CA ARG A 11 3.05 -3.23 9.01
C ARG A 11 1.83 -3.68 8.20
N LEU A 12 1.85 -4.90 7.67
CA LEU A 12 0.70 -5.50 7.00
C LEU A 12 -0.54 -5.55 7.92
N LYS A 13 -0.35 -5.93 9.20
CA LYS A 13 -1.40 -5.94 10.22
C LYS A 13 -2.01 -4.56 10.47
N ILE A 14 -1.19 -3.50 10.44
CA ILE A 14 -1.68 -2.12 10.58
C ILE A 14 -2.56 -1.76 9.38
N LEU A 15 -2.08 -1.94 8.15
CA LEU A 15 -2.86 -1.69 6.92
C LEU A 15 -4.15 -2.53 6.83
N LYS A 16 -4.16 -3.71 7.46
CA LYS A 16 -5.34 -4.58 7.53
C LYS A 16 -6.37 -4.08 8.53
N LYS A 17 -5.92 -3.55 9.67
CA LYS A 17 -6.79 -3.02 10.74
C LYS A 17 -7.30 -1.61 10.42
N ASP A 18 -6.48 -0.79 9.78
CA ASP A 18 -6.78 0.60 9.45
C ASP A 18 -7.22 0.72 7.99
N GLU A 19 -8.53 0.57 7.78
CA GLU A 19 -9.14 0.69 6.46
C GLU A 19 -9.07 2.12 5.91
N GLU A 20 -9.17 3.14 6.77
CA GLU A 20 -9.12 4.54 6.34
C GLU A 20 -7.74 4.92 5.82
N LEU A 21 -6.67 4.44 6.50
CA LEU A 21 -5.31 4.57 6.01
C LEU A 21 -5.14 3.94 4.62
N ARG A 22 -5.65 2.72 4.42
CA ARG A 22 -5.59 2.04 3.11
C ARG A 22 -6.34 2.83 2.05
N LYS A 23 -7.57 3.27 2.33
CA LYS A 23 -8.37 4.10 1.41
C LYS A 23 -7.73 5.44 1.11
N LYS A 24 -7.02 6.04 2.07
CA LYS A 24 -6.23 7.26 1.84
C LYS A 24 -5.16 7.02 0.77
N ILE A 25 -4.36 5.97 0.93
CA ILE A 25 -3.31 5.61 -0.05
C ILE A 25 -3.93 5.29 -1.42
N GLU A 26 -5.03 4.55 -1.46
CA GLU A 26 -5.75 4.23 -2.71
C GLU A 26 -6.23 5.50 -3.44
N ARG A 27 -6.81 6.46 -2.70
CA ARG A 27 -7.28 7.74 -3.24
C ARG A 27 -6.13 8.61 -3.76
N GLU A 28 -5.05 8.72 -3.00
CA GLU A 28 -3.89 9.55 -3.36
C GLU A 28 -3.12 9.00 -4.56
N THR A 29 -3.08 7.67 -4.71
CA THR A 29 -2.32 7.02 -5.77
C THR A 29 -3.17 6.61 -6.97
N GLY A 30 -4.50 6.66 -6.87
CA GLY A 30 -5.40 6.16 -7.91
C GLY A 30 -5.23 4.65 -8.15
N THR A 31 -5.08 3.88 -7.07
CA THR A 31 -4.91 2.41 -7.12
C THR A 31 -5.89 1.70 -6.21
N LYS A 32 -6.01 0.39 -6.38
CA LYS A 32 -6.72 -0.52 -5.48
C LYS A 32 -5.73 -1.45 -4.81
N ILE A 33 -5.77 -1.53 -3.48
CA ILE A 33 -4.88 -2.32 -2.64
C ILE A 33 -5.69 -3.42 -1.95
N SER A 34 -5.30 -4.67 -2.17
CA SER A 34 -5.87 -5.84 -1.49
C SER A 34 -4.80 -6.53 -0.65
N ILE A 35 -5.17 -6.95 0.55
CA ILE A 35 -4.25 -7.53 1.53
C ILE A 35 -4.49 -9.04 1.62
N ASN A 36 -3.57 -9.84 1.09
CA ASN A 36 -3.53 -11.30 1.24
C ASN A 36 -2.31 -11.68 2.08
N GLU A 37 -1.48 -12.62 1.61
CA GLU A 37 -0.11 -12.84 2.13
C GLU A 37 0.79 -11.64 1.84
N ASP A 38 0.72 -11.14 0.61
CA ASP A 38 1.39 -9.92 0.15
C ASP A 38 0.35 -8.83 -0.20
N LEU A 39 0.81 -7.59 -0.35
CA LEU A 39 -0.02 -6.50 -0.87
C LEU A 39 -0.18 -6.67 -2.39
N LYS A 40 -1.41 -6.83 -2.86
CA LYS A 40 -1.77 -6.77 -4.27
C LYS A 40 -2.18 -5.34 -4.61
N ILE A 41 -1.53 -4.72 -5.58
CA ILE A 41 -1.77 -3.35 -6.02
C ILE A 41 -2.25 -3.38 -7.48
N GLU A 42 -3.39 -2.77 -7.75
CA GLU A 42 -4.03 -2.75 -9.06
C GLU A 42 -4.29 -1.32 -9.52
N GLY A 43 -3.93 -1.02 -10.77
CA GLY A 43 -4.08 0.33 -11.35
C GLY A 43 -3.26 0.53 -12.62
N GLU A 44 -3.05 1.78 -13.00
CA GLU A 44 -2.14 2.16 -14.09
C GLU A 44 -0.67 2.00 -13.68
N SER A 45 0.23 1.80 -14.64
CA SER A 45 1.65 1.49 -14.38
C SER A 45 2.33 2.53 -13.49
N PHE A 46 2.10 3.82 -13.77
CA PHE A 46 2.68 4.91 -13.01
C PHE A 46 2.10 5.00 -11.59
N ASN A 47 0.79 4.79 -11.46
CA ASN A 47 0.08 4.79 -10.18
C ASN A 47 0.54 3.64 -9.27
N ILE A 48 0.72 2.45 -9.83
CA ILE A 48 1.30 1.30 -9.12
C ILE A 48 2.71 1.63 -8.63
N TYR A 49 3.54 2.25 -9.48
CA TYR A 49 4.88 2.66 -9.08
C TYR A 49 4.84 3.62 -7.88
N GLN A 50 3.99 4.65 -7.92
CA GLN A 50 3.81 5.60 -6.82
C GLN A 50 3.33 4.89 -5.54
N ALA A 51 2.30 4.05 -5.63
CA ALA A 51 1.78 3.28 -4.51
C ALA A 51 2.84 2.38 -3.88
N LYS A 52 3.69 1.74 -4.69
CA LYS A 52 4.81 0.93 -4.19
C LYS A 52 5.83 1.75 -3.42
N GLN A 53 6.11 3.00 -3.81
CA GLN A 53 7.05 3.84 -3.05
C GLN A 53 6.50 4.19 -1.67
N ILE A 54 5.23 4.60 -1.59
CA ILE A 54 4.54 4.92 -0.34
C ILE A 54 4.49 3.68 0.56
N LEU A 55 4.03 2.54 0.04
CA LEU A 55 3.92 1.30 0.81
C LEU A 55 5.28 0.74 1.24
N ARG A 56 6.35 0.96 0.46
CA ARG A 56 7.72 0.64 0.87
C ARG A 56 8.20 1.54 2.01
N ALA A 57 7.91 2.85 1.95
CA ALA A 57 8.23 3.77 3.04
C ALA A 57 7.48 3.38 4.32
N PHE A 58 6.18 3.14 4.21
CA PHE A 58 5.36 2.63 5.31
C PHE A 58 5.93 1.32 5.88
N GLY A 59 6.29 0.37 5.02
CA GLY A 59 6.93 -0.89 5.42
C GLY A 59 8.25 -0.71 6.18
N ARG A 60 8.99 0.39 5.95
CA ARG A 60 10.26 0.70 6.63
C ARG A 60 10.10 1.38 7.98
N GLY A 61 8.94 1.95 8.30
CA GLY A 61 8.80 2.67 9.57
C GLY A 61 7.97 3.96 9.50
N PHE A 62 7.90 4.57 8.33
CA PHE A 62 7.30 5.90 8.14
C PHE A 62 5.78 5.86 8.31
N ASN A 63 5.22 6.94 8.82
CA ASN A 63 3.77 7.13 8.85
C ASN A 63 3.34 7.83 7.57
N VAL A 64 2.11 7.59 7.11
CA VAL A 64 1.57 8.18 5.86
C VAL A 64 1.18 9.66 6.07
N GLU A 65 1.53 10.24 7.21
CA GLU A 65 1.35 11.65 7.54
C GLU A 65 2.68 12.43 7.54
N ASP A 66 3.82 11.72 7.42
CA ASP A 66 5.17 12.31 7.28
C ASP A 66 5.44 12.70 5.82
#